data_AF-A0A0J7K1P9-F1
#
_entry.id   AF-A0A0J7K1P9-F1
#
_cell.length_a   1.000
_cell.length_b   1.000
_cell.length_c   1.000
_cell.angle_alpha   90.00
_cell.angle_beta   90.00
_cell.angle_gamma   90.00
#
_symmetry.space_group_name_H-M   'P 1'
#
loop_
_entity.id
_entity.type
_entity.pdbx_description
1 polymer ?
#
loop_
_entity_poly.entity_id
_entity_poly.type
_entity_poly.pdbx_seq_one_letter_code
_entity_poly.pdbx_strand_id
1 'polypeptide(L)'
;MHPDYKIYVRYDEATSVAELQARANEYEEIERQRRDARKTDHAETPKATVAAVYNKEECCWKCKQRGHTRFHCKRPAKKFYSQCGRDGVLTKDCHPPPGNAKQAGGPAAETSTPTSA
;
A
#
# COMPACT_ATOMS: atom_id res chain seq x y z
N MET A 1 -5.90 -26.96 9.52
CA MET A 1 -4.52 -27.02 10.02
C MET A 1 -3.68 -26.03 9.22
N HIS A 2 -3.20 -24.96 9.87
CA HIS A 2 -2.36 -23.95 9.21
C HIS A 2 -1.01 -24.58 8.83
N PRO A 3 -0.47 -24.37 7.62
CA PRO A 3 0.78 -25.00 7.19
C PRO A 3 1.94 -24.69 8.14
N ASP A 4 2.02 -23.47 8.66
CA ASP A 4 3.06 -23.05 9.60
C ASP A 4 3.01 -23.79 10.95
N TYR A 5 1.84 -24.30 11.33
CA TYR A 5 1.68 -25.11 12.55
C TYR A 5 2.56 -26.37 12.48
N LYS A 6 2.66 -26.97 11.28
CA LYS A 6 3.44 -28.20 11.04
C LYS A 6 4.94 -27.93 10.97
N ILE A 7 5.33 -26.68 10.69
CA ILE A 7 6.72 -26.22 10.69
C ILE A 7 7.17 -25.93 12.13
N TYR A 8 6.29 -25.35 12.94
CA TYR A 8 6.59 -24.94 14.32
C TYR A 8 6.48 -26.10 15.33
N VAL A 9 5.50 -26.98 15.15
CA VAL A 9 5.27 -28.15 16.02
C VAL A 9 5.69 -29.41 15.27
N ARG A 10 6.99 -29.66 15.27
CA ARG A 10 7.60 -30.86 14.67
C ARG A 10 7.67 -32.00 15.67
N TYR A 11 7.04 -33.12 15.30
CA TYR A 11 6.98 -34.32 16.14
C TYR A 11 8.34 -34.97 16.36
N ASP A 12 9.26 -34.83 15.41
CA ASP A 12 10.61 -35.40 15.44
C ASP A 12 11.59 -34.61 16.31
N GLU A 13 11.26 -33.37 16.66
CA GLU A 13 12.12 -32.47 17.44
C GLU A 13 11.71 -32.37 18.92
N ALA A 14 10.65 -33.06 19.31
CA ALA A 14 10.14 -33.05 20.68
C ALA A 14 10.37 -34.41 21.34
N THR A 15 10.85 -34.36 22.58
CA THR A 15 11.26 -35.55 23.33
C THR A 15 10.10 -36.15 24.13
N SER A 16 8.99 -35.41 24.25
CA SER A 16 7.80 -35.82 24.99
C SER A 16 6.52 -35.18 24.45
N VAL A 17 5.38 -35.79 24.76
CA VAL A 17 4.05 -35.23 24.43
C VAL A 17 3.81 -33.89 25.14
N ALA A 18 4.31 -33.74 26.37
CA ALA A 18 4.21 -32.49 27.11
C ALA A 18 4.93 -31.33 26.39
N GLU A 19 6.10 -31.60 25.82
CA GLU A 19 6.85 -30.63 25.04
C GLU A 19 6.13 -30.24 23.74
N LEU A 20 5.53 -31.21 23.04
CA LEU A 20 4.70 -30.91 21.86
C LEU A 20 3.51 -30.03 22.21
N GLN A 21 2.88 -30.29 23.35
CA GLN A 21 1.75 -29.51 23.82
C GLN A 21 2.16 -28.10 24.23
N ALA A 22 3.33 -27.93 24.84
CA ALA A 22 3.89 -26.61 25.14
C ALA A 22 4.15 -25.79 23.86
N ARG A 23 4.80 -26.39 22.85
CA ARG A 23 5.06 -25.73 21.56
C ARG A 23 3.76 -25.38 20.81
N ALA A 24 2.76 -26.25 20.89
CA ALA A 24 1.43 -26.00 20.34
C ALA A 24 0.75 -24.78 20.99
N ASN A 25 0.79 -24.70 22.32
CA ASN A 25 0.22 -23.56 23.06
C ASN A 25 0.95 -22.25 22.71
N GLU A 26 2.28 -22.28 22.64
CA GLU A 26 3.09 -21.11 22.26
C GLU A 26 2.73 -20.61 20.86
N TYR A 27 2.56 -21.51 19.89
CA TYR A 27 2.14 -21.14 18.55
C TYR A 27 0.76 -20.46 18.53
N GLU A 28 -0.20 -20.97 19.29
CA GLU A 28 -1.53 -20.38 19.39
C GLU A 28 -1.53 -19.00 20.09
N GLU A 29 -0.65 -18.81 21.08
CA GLU A 29 -0.40 -17.52 21.71
C GLU A 29 0.13 -16.50 20.69
N ILE A 30 1.14 -16.88 19.90
CA ILE A 30 1.74 -16.03 18.86
C ILE A 30 0.69 -15.64 17.80
N GLU A 31 -0.12 -16.60 17.34
CA GLU A 31 -1.17 -16.32 16.35
C GLU A 31 -2.29 -15.42 16.92
N ARG A 32 -2.60 -15.55 18.21
CA ARG A 32 -3.50 -14.63 18.91
C ARG A 32 -2.94 -13.21 18.95
N GLN A 33 -1.68 -13.06 19.37
CA GLN A 33 -1.00 -11.76 19.40
C GLN A 33 -0.94 -11.12 18.01
N ARG A 34 -0.63 -11.90 16.96
CA ARG A 34 -0.64 -11.40 15.57
C ARG A 34 -2.02 -10.93 15.14
N ARG A 35 -3.08 -11.65 15.51
CA ARG A 35 -4.46 -11.25 15.20
C ARG A 35 -4.82 -9.95 15.92
N ASP A 36 -4.43 -9.81 17.18
CA ASP A 36 -4.74 -8.61 17.95
C ASP A 36 -3.91 -7.41 17.49
N ALA A 37 -2.63 -7.59 17.14
CA ALA A 37 -1.80 -6.57 16.51
C ALA A 37 -2.38 -6.08 15.16
N ARG A 38 -2.94 -6.99 14.35
CA ARG A 38 -3.66 -6.60 13.12
C ARG A 38 -4.93 -5.79 13.43
N LYS A 39 -5.65 -6.11 14.50
CA LYS A 39 -6.84 -5.34 14.92
C LYS A 39 -6.44 -3.96 15.44
N THR A 40 -5.36 -3.85 16.21
CA THR A 40 -4.88 -2.57 16.74
C THR A 40 -4.34 -1.69 15.62
N ASP A 41 -3.60 -2.23 14.65
CA ASP A 41 -3.13 -1.47 13.47
C ASP A 41 -4.31 -0.88 12.67
N HIS A 42 -5.39 -1.65 12.51
CA HIS A 42 -6.65 -1.16 11.92
C HIS A 42 -7.42 -0.16 12.79
N ALA A 43 -7.23 -0.17 14.11
CA ALA A 43 -7.92 0.72 15.05
C ALA A 43 -7.13 2.01 15.34
N GLU A 44 -5.80 1.96 15.28
CA GLU A 44 -4.89 3.05 15.63
C GLU A 44 -4.47 3.93 14.46
N THR A 45 -4.78 3.60 13.18
CA THR A 45 -4.58 4.59 12.11
C THR A 45 -5.45 5.82 12.40
N PRO A 46 -4.87 6.95 12.84
CA PRO A 46 -5.64 8.16 13.05
C PRO A 46 -6.00 8.67 11.67
N LYS A 47 -7.24 9.15 11.52
CA LYS A 47 -7.69 9.94 10.38
C LYS A 47 -6.78 11.17 10.25
N ALA A 48 -5.64 11.00 9.61
CA ALA A 48 -4.75 12.09 9.27
C ALA A 48 -5.51 12.97 8.29
N THR A 49 -5.79 14.19 8.73
CA THR A 49 -6.24 15.34 7.96
C THR A 49 -5.19 15.71 6.91
N VAL A 50 -4.99 14.83 5.93
CA VAL A 50 -4.36 15.14 4.65
C VAL A 50 -5.50 15.30 3.68
N ALA A 51 -5.65 16.51 3.12
CA ALA A 51 -6.66 16.90 2.14
C ALA A 51 -7.15 15.72 1.30
N ALA A 52 -8.35 15.21 1.65
CA ALA A 52 -9.05 14.04 1.13
C ALA A 52 -8.30 13.26 0.02
N VAL A 53 -7.23 12.57 0.40
CA VAL A 53 -6.58 11.58 -0.48
C VAL A 53 -7.64 10.52 -0.77
N TYR A 54 -7.87 10.27 -2.05
CA TYR A 54 -8.85 9.32 -2.51
C TYR A 54 -8.64 7.96 -1.82
N ASN A 55 -9.60 7.54 -0.99
CA ASN A 55 -9.59 6.22 -0.39
C ASN A 55 -10.31 5.26 -1.34
N LYS A 56 -9.55 4.37 -1.98
CA LYS A 56 -10.04 3.41 -2.99
C LYS A 56 -11.09 2.41 -2.46
N GLU A 57 -11.15 2.22 -1.15
CA GLU A 57 -12.03 1.24 -0.48
C GLU A 57 -13.38 1.87 -0.12
N GLU A 58 -13.40 3.17 0.18
CA GLU A 58 -14.63 3.90 0.54
C GLU A 58 -15.27 4.66 -0.64
N CYS A 59 -14.51 4.90 -1.71
CA CYS A 59 -14.97 5.69 -2.86
C CYS A 59 -15.53 4.81 -3.98
N CYS A 60 -16.69 5.21 -4.52
CA CYS A 60 -17.28 4.56 -5.68
C CYS A 60 -16.38 4.66 -6.92
N TRP A 61 -16.04 3.53 -7.54
CA TRP A 61 -15.18 3.46 -8.72
C TRP A 61 -15.79 4.08 -9.99
N LYS A 62 -17.07 4.44 -9.96
CA LYS A 62 -17.78 5.08 -11.08
C LYS A 62 -17.77 6.61 -10.96
N CYS A 63 -17.93 7.16 -9.77
CA CYS A 63 -18.15 8.60 -9.57
C CYS A 63 -17.24 9.25 -8.52
N LYS A 64 -16.29 8.50 -7.96
CA LYS A 64 -15.28 8.98 -7.00
C LYS A 64 -15.86 9.53 -5.69
N GLN A 65 -17.05 9.09 -5.31
CA GLN A 65 -17.79 9.62 -4.16
C GLN A 65 -18.07 8.53 -3.14
N ARG A 66 -18.06 8.89 -1.86
CA ARG A 66 -18.24 7.95 -0.74
C ARG A 66 -19.72 7.63 -0.51
N GLY A 67 -19.96 6.58 0.28
CA GLY A 67 -21.30 6.22 0.75
C GLY A 67 -22.13 5.34 -0.18
N HIS A 68 -21.57 4.87 -1.29
CA HIS A 68 -22.23 3.88 -2.15
C HIS A 68 -21.23 3.07 -2.96
N THR A 69 -21.63 1.85 -3.33
CA THR A 69 -20.87 0.98 -4.22
C THR A 69 -21.19 1.29 -5.68
N ARG A 70 -20.34 0.80 -6.60
CA ARG A 70 -20.53 0.95 -8.07
C ARG A 70 -21.93 0.54 -8.53
N PHE A 71 -22.48 -0.52 -7.94
CA PHE A 71 -23.78 -1.09 -8.30
C PHE A 71 -24.95 -0.15 -7.97
N HIS A 72 -24.83 0.66 -6.93
CA HIS A 72 -25.85 1.63 -6.51
C HIS A 72 -25.57 3.05 -7.02
N CYS A 73 -24.64 3.20 -7.97
CA CYS A 73 -24.20 4.50 -8.45
C CYS A 73 -25.06 5.01 -9.63
N LYS A 74 -25.96 5.95 -9.34
CA LYS A 74 -26.78 6.67 -10.33
C LYS A 74 -26.04 7.79 -11.07
N ARG A 75 -24.82 8.15 -10.64
CA ARG A 75 -24.02 9.24 -11.22
C ARG A 75 -23.31 8.81 -12.52
N PRO A 76 -23.03 9.74 -13.46
CA PRO A 76 -22.28 9.43 -14.68
C PRO A 76 -20.87 8.94 -14.35
N ALA A 77 -20.33 8.08 -15.20
CA ALA A 77 -18.99 7.54 -15.03
C ALA A 77 -17.94 8.64 -15.29
N LYS A 78 -17.09 8.92 -14.30
CA LYS A 78 -15.98 9.86 -14.43
C LYS A 78 -14.68 9.08 -14.60
N LYS A 79 -13.84 9.48 -15.55
CA LYS A 79 -12.49 8.93 -15.71
C LYS A 79 -11.57 9.57 -14.67
N PHE A 80 -11.06 8.78 -13.74
CA PHE A 80 -10.09 9.22 -12.74
C PHE A 80 -9.08 8.11 -12.48
N TYR A 81 -7.89 8.48 -12.00
CA TYR A 81 -6.87 7.48 -11.66
C TYR A 81 -7.18 6.85 -10.30
N SER A 82 -7.29 5.52 -10.25
CA SER A 82 -7.71 4.78 -9.05
C SER A 82 -6.69 4.80 -7.91
N GLN A 83 -5.44 5.22 -8.12
CA GLN A 83 -4.48 5.34 -7.01
C GLN A 83 -4.35 6.76 -6.47
N CYS A 84 -4.36 7.79 -7.32
CA CYS A 84 -4.23 9.18 -6.86
C CYS A 84 -5.58 9.91 -6.72
N GLY A 85 -6.65 9.36 -7.30
CA GLY A 85 -7.96 9.98 -7.32
C GLY A 85 -8.06 11.27 -8.14
N ARG A 86 -7.04 11.68 -8.92
CA ARG A 86 -7.17 12.86 -9.78
C ARG A 86 -8.07 12.56 -10.97
N ASP A 87 -8.93 13.53 -11.26
CA ASP A 87 -9.86 13.47 -12.37
C ASP A 87 -9.14 13.81 -13.68
N GLY A 88 -9.35 13.03 -14.74
CA GLY A 88 -8.79 13.30 -16.07
C GLY A 88 -7.29 13.01 -16.26
N VAL A 89 -6.58 12.55 -15.22
CA VAL A 89 -5.14 12.24 -15.30
C VAL A 89 -4.94 10.75 -15.59
N LEU A 90 -4.23 10.41 -16.67
CA LEU A 90 -3.81 9.02 -16.93
C LEU A 90 -2.68 8.61 -15.97
N THR A 91 -2.52 7.31 -15.73
CA THR A 91 -1.47 6.73 -14.87
C THR A 91 -0.08 7.32 -15.15
N LYS A 92 0.21 7.65 -16.41
CA LYS A 92 1.50 8.23 -16.87
C LYS A 92 1.78 9.63 -16.33
N ASP A 93 0.73 10.41 -16.06
CA ASP A 93 0.82 11.82 -15.66
C ASP A 93 0.55 12.02 -14.16
N CYS A 94 -0.01 11.03 -13.45
CA CYS A 94 -0.27 11.16 -12.01
C CYS A 94 0.94 10.81 -11.13
N HIS A 95 1.85 9.97 -11.64
CA HIS A 95 3.16 9.73 -11.06
C HIS A 95 4.18 9.80 -12.20
N PRO A 96 4.87 10.92 -12.43
CA PRO A 96 6.12 10.83 -13.17
C PRO A 96 6.97 9.77 -12.45
N PRO A 97 7.63 8.84 -13.16
CA PRO A 97 8.64 8.00 -12.51
C PRO A 97 9.57 8.95 -11.75
N PRO A 98 10.07 8.58 -10.56
CA PRO A 98 11.13 9.34 -9.91
C PRO A 98 12.35 9.28 -10.83
N GLY A 99 12.35 10.12 -11.85
CA GLY A 99 13.46 10.34 -12.75
C GLY A 99 14.52 10.99 -11.91
N ASN A 100 15.71 10.39 -11.91
CA ASN A 100 16.93 10.93 -11.32
C ASN A 100 16.89 12.46 -11.39
N ALA A 101 16.73 13.11 -10.24
CA ALA A 101 16.71 14.55 -10.15
C ALA A 101 17.94 15.06 -10.89
N LYS A 102 17.72 15.89 -11.92
CA LYS A 102 18.78 16.46 -12.75
C LYS A 102 19.72 17.18 -11.80
N GLN A 103 20.94 16.64 -11.65
CA GLN A 103 21.98 17.19 -10.80
C GLN A 103 22.19 18.65 -11.22
N ALA A 104 21.90 19.57 -10.30
CA ALA A 104 22.11 21.00 -10.51
C ALA A 104 23.60 21.32 -10.32
N GLY A 105 24.16 22.09 -11.25
CA GLY A 105 25.52 22.64 -11.24
C GLY A 105 26.40 22.00 -12.32
N GLY A 106 26.91 22.69 -13.34
CA GLY A 106 27.11 24.10 -13.69
C GLY A 106 28.32 24.14 -14.66
N PRO A 107 28.95 25.29 -14.95
CA PRO A 107 28.43 26.50 -15.56
C PRO A 107 28.43 26.43 -17.11
N ALA A 108 27.79 27.41 -17.74
CA ALA A 108 27.90 27.68 -19.17
C ALA A 108 29.38 27.89 -19.55
N ALA A 109 29.93 26.95 -20.31
CA ALA A 109 31.18 27.14 -21.02
C ALA A 109 30.86 27.90 -22.32
N GLU A 110 31.14 29.20 -22.26
CA GLU A 110 31.23 30.10 -23.39
C GLU A 110 32.07 29.46 -24.50
N THR A 111 31.52 29.35 -25.71
CA THR A 111 32.31 29.24 -26.93
C THR A 111 31.81 30.27 -27.91
N SER A 112 32.38 31.46 -27.77
CA SER A 112 32.55 32.42 -28.83
C SER A 112 33.16 31.72 -30.04
N THR A 113 32.57 31.85 -31.24
CA THR A 113 33.34 32.14 -32.45
C THR A 113 32.43 32.60 -33.62
N PRO A 114 32.92 33.51 -34.49
CA PRO A 114 32.16 34.21 -35.53
C PRO A 114 32.39 33.61 -36.93
N THR A 115 31.45 33.82 -37.87
CA THR A 115 31.64 33.73 -39.35
C THR A 115 30.27 34.00 -40.00
N SER A 116 30.02 35.16 -40.61
CA SER A 116 30.47 35.70 -41.90
C SER A 116 29.52 35.35 -43.06
N ALA A 117 29.24 36.39 -43.84
CA ALA A 117 28.26 36.53 -44.93
C ALA A 117 28.61 35.77 -46.22
#